data_AF-A0A839HU63-F1
#
_entry.id   AF-A0A839HU63-F1
#
_cell.length_a   1.000
_cell.length_b   1.000
_cell.length_c   1.000
_cell.angle_alpha   90.00
_cell.angle_beta   90.00
_cell.angle_gamma   90.00
#
_symmetry.space_group_name_H-M   'P 1'
#
loop_
_entity.id
_entity.type
_entity.pdbx_description
1 polymer ?
#
loop_
_entity_poly.entity_id
_entity_poly.type
_entity_poly.pdbx_seq_one_letter_code
_entity_poly.pdbx_strand_id
1 'polypeptide(L)'
;MSRAAATPQTRDRRAARGLAALLIAAATAAGAAEGGAPRPAREAGPPHCRFTLPEELPDGGRPRWSGPCAGGRAEGLGVLRLQAADGAVHLYLGRLAGGQAVLGVIERPNEGWVAGRFDQGRRVEPVERNTLIEAFAEAAAAARAEAEGHRLAGRKASARHYRHKARVLDAQLD
;
A
#
# COMPACT_ATOMS: atom_id res chain seq x y z
N MET A 1 0.68 36.60 56.63
CA MET A 1 0.63 36.38 58.10
C MET A 1 -0.81 36.50 58.55
N SER A 2 -1.29 35.56 59.37
CA SER A 2 -2.58 35.56 60.10
C SER A 2 -3.85 35.45 59.25
N ARG A 3 -4.86 34.61 59.55
CA ARG A 3 -5.27 33.73 60.67
C ARG A 3 -6.26 32.72 60.03
N ALA A 4 -6.25 31.41 60.36
CA ALA A 4 -7.12 30.76 61.37
C ALA A 4 -8.55 31.34 61.43
N ALA A 5 -9.67 30.63 61.59
CA ALA A 5 -10.07 29.24 61.74
C ALA A 5 -11.62 29.30 61.88
N ALA A 6 -12.35 28.19 61.72
CA ALA A 6 -13.57 27.79 62.46
C ALA A 6 -14.62 27.07 61.60
N THR A 7 -14.68 25.75 61.80
CA THR A 7 -15.88 24.89 61.87
C THR A 7 -16.87 25.44 62.94
N PRO A 8 -18.09 24.89 63.18
CA PRO A 8 -18.87 23.87 62.46
C PRO A 8 -20.38 24.22 62.31
N GLN A 9 -21.15 23.42 61.55
CA GLN A 9 -22.55 23.18 61.97
C GLN A 9 -23.09 21.83 61.49
N THR A 10 -23.52 21.06 62.48
CA THR A 10 -24.20 19.78 62.43
C THR A 10 -25.65 19.93 62.01
N ARG A 11 -26.19 18.97 61.26
CA ARG A 11 -27.44 18.27 61.63
C ARG A 11 -27.75 17.11 60.68
N ASP A 12 -27.93 15.96 61.32
CA ASP A 12 -28.50 14.72 60.79
C ASP A 12 -29.81 14.91 60.03
N ARG A 13 -30.06 14.03 59.05
CA ARG A 13 -31.31 13.25 58.97
C ARG A 13 -31.19 12.09 57.97
N ARG A 14 -30.95 10.92 58.56
CA ARG A 14 -31.48 9.58 58.27
C ARG A 14 -32.09 9.28 56.90
N ALA A 15 -31.56 8.18 56.36
CA ALA A 15 -32.25 7.02 55.78
C ALA A 15 -32.87 7.14 54.38
N ALA A 16 -32.33 6.37 53.44
CA ALA A 16 -33.08 5.30 52.80
C ALA A 16 -32.11 4.30 52.16
N ARG A 17 -32.37 3.02 52.43
CA ARG A 17 -31.67 1.86 51.87
C ARG A 17 -32.09 1.68 50.41
N GLY A 18 -31.15 1.31 49.55
CA GLY A 18 -31.43 0.81 48.21
C GLY A 18 -30.25 -0.02 47.70
N LEU A 19 -30.25 -1.33 47.98
CA LEU A 19 -29.42 -2.29 47.25
C LEU A 19 -29.96 -2.38 45.81
N ALA A 20 -29.12 -2.12 44.82
CA ALA A 20 -29.38 -2.45 43.43
C ALA A 20 -28.21 -3.27 42.88
N ALA A 21 -28.54 -4.43 42.34
CA ALA A 21 -27.66 -5.52 41.95
C ALA A 21 -26.75 -5.16 40.76
N LEU A 22 -25.46 -5.53 40.84
CA LEU A 22 -24.55 -5.55 39.70
C LEU A 22 -24.59 -6.94 39.04
N LEU A 23 -25.24 -7.06 37.89
CA LEU A 23 -25.06 -8.16 36.97
C LEU A 23 -23.88 -7.84 36.05
N ILE A 24 -22.75 -8.55 36.22
CA ILE A 24 -21.62 -8.48 35.30
C ILE A 24 -21.89 -9.47 34.17
N ALA A 25 -22.39 -8.97 33.03
CA ALA A 25 -22.47 -9.74 31.80
C ALA A 25 -21.08 -9.79 31.15
N ALA A 26 -20.48 -10.98 31.12
CA ALA A 26 -19.27 -11.24 30.36
C ALA A 26 -19.62 -11.32 28.86
N ALA A 27 -19.34 -10.26 28.11
CA ALA A 27 -19.43 -10.27 26.65
C ALA A 27 -18.15 -10.90 26.08
N THR A 28 -18.26 -12.13 25.58
CA THR A 28 -17.24 -12.76 24.74
C THR A 28 -17.24 -12.08 23.37
N ALA A 29 -16.26 -11.20 23.14
CA ALA A 29 -16.02 -10.66 21.81
C ALA A 29 -15.42 -11.77 20.92
N ALA A 30 -16.26 -12.37 20.09
CA ALA A 30 -15.82 -13.16 18.95
C ALA A 30 -15.15 -12.21 17.95
N GLY A 31 -13.84 -12.35 17.76
CA GLY A 31 -13.10 -11.65 16.72
C GLY A 31 -13.56 -12.15 15.35
N ALA A 32 -14.45 -11.40 14.72
CA ALA A 32 -14.68 -11.53 13.29
C ALA A 32 -13.45 -10.93 12.58
N ALA A 33 -12.75 -11.75 11.81
CA ALA A 33 -11.80 -11.25 10.83
C ALA A 33 -12.57 -10.34 9.85
N GLU A 34 -12.32 -9.04 9.92
CA GLU A 34 -12.89 -8.07 9.00
C GLU A 34 -12.29 -8.30 7.61
N GLY A 35 -12.96 -9.13 6.81
CA GLY A 35 -12.85 -9.09 5.37
C GLY A 35 -13.44 -7.76 4.89
N GLY A 36 -12.60 -6.72 4.84
CA GLY A 36 -12.99 -5.39 4.39
C GLY A 36 -13.63 -5.44 3.01
N ALA A 37 -14.72 -4.69 2.84
CA ALA A 37 -15.42 -4.60 1.56
C ALA A 37 -14.48 -4.18 0.42
N PRO A 38 -14.70 -4.66 -0.82
CA PRO A 38 -13.84 -4.33 -1.96
C PRO A 38 -13.71 -2.82 -2.14
N ARG A 39 -12.48 -2.29 -2.09
CA ARG A 39 -12.23 -0.87 -2.31
C ARG A 39 -12.40 -0.55 -3.79
N PRO A 40 -13.06 0.57 -4.17
CA PRO A 40 -13.21 0.93 -5.57
C PRO A 40 -11.85 1.15 -6.22
N ALA A 41 -11.74 0.74 -7.50
CA ALA A 41 -10.51 0.88 -8.26
C ALA A 41 -10.13 2.36 -8.42
N ARG A 42 -8.87 2.70 -8.13
CA ARG A 42 -8.39 4.08 -8.08
C ARG A 42 -7.67 4.43 -9.39
N GLU A 43 -8.32 5.21 -10.24
CA GLU A 43 -7.74 5.66 -11.51
C GLU A 43 -6.80 6.86 -11.30
N ALA A 44 -5.70 6.89 -12.06
CA ALA A 44 -4.65 7.90 -12.01
C ALA A 44 -4.00 8.08 -13.38
N GLY A 45 -2.99 8.98 -13.44
CA GLY A 45 -2.27 9.33 -14.66
C GLY A 45 -2.93 10.47 -15.44
N PRO A 46 -2.28 11.04 -16.46
CA PRO A 46 -2.87 12.07 -17.33
C PRO A 46 -3.90 11.47 -18.30
N PRO A 47 -4.75 12.28 -18.97
CA PRO A 47 -5.74 11.80 -19.93
C PRO A 47 -5.20 10.93 -21.07
N HIS A 48 -3.95 11.14 -21.47
CA HIS A 48 -3.30 10.37 -22.53
C HIS A 48 -2.60 9.10 -22.03
N CYS A 49 -2.63 8.83 -20.72
CA CYS A 49 -2.03 7.65 -20.12
C CYS A 49 -2.65 7.32 -18.75
N ARG A 50 -3.91 6.89 -18.78
CA ARG A 50 -4.64 6.47 -17.58
C ARG A 50 -4.23 5.07 -17.13
N PHE A 51 -4.26 4.85 -15.83
CA PHE A 51 -4.00 3.55 -15.21
C PHE A 51 -4.69 3.46 -13.85
N THR A 52 -4.86 2.23 -13.36
CA THR A 52 -5.43 1.96 -12.03
C THR A 52 -4.32 1.58 -11.06
N LEU A 53 -4.41 2.06 -9.82
CA LEU A 53 -3.47 1.71 -8.77
C LEU A 53 -3.80 0.33 -8.20
N PRO A 54 -2.81 -0.57 -8.06
CA PRO A 54 -2.97 -1.78 -7.26
C PRO A 54 -3.48 -1.49 -5.85
N GLU A 55 -4.22 -2.42 -5.30
CA GLU A 55 -4.90 -2.30 -4.01
C GLU A 55 -3.89 -2.23 -2.85
N GLU A 56 -2.76 -2.91 -3.01
CA GLU A 56 -1.66 -3.01 -2.05
C GLU A 56 -0.79 -1.74 -1.99
N LEU A 57 -1.00 -0.78 -2.91
CA LEU A 57 -0.40 0.55 -2.79
C LEU A 57 -1.22 1.42 -1.83
N PRO A 58 -0.57 2.26 -1.00
CA PRO A 58 -1.29 3.13 -0.06
C PRO A 58 -2.20 4.12 -0.78
N ASP A 59 -3.18 4.63 -0.04
CA ASP A 59 -4.04 5.72 -0.49
C ASP A 59 -3.33 7.08 -0.47
N GLY A 60 -3.84 7.98 -1.31
CA GLY A 60 -3.25 9.31 -1.50
C GLY A 60 -1.92 9.29 -2.26
N GLY A 61 -1.27 10.45 -2.30
CA GLY A 61 0.01 10.62 -2.97
C GLY A 61 -0.07 10.99 -4.44
N ARG A 62 1.07 10.92 -5.13
CA ARG A 62 1.24 11.34 -6.53
C ARG A 62 1.80 10.17 -7.35
N PRO A 63 0.93 9.33 -7.94
CA PRO A 63 1.37 8.24 -8.78
C PRO A 63 1.83 8.72 -10.15
N ARG A 64 2.88 8.09 -10.68
CA ARG A 64 3.39 8.34 -12.02
C ARG A 64 3.79 7.02 -12.67
N TRP A 65 3.17 6.72 -13.80
CA TRP A 65 3.63 5.67 -14.71
C TRP A 65 4.82 6.14 -15.53
N SER A 66 5.81 5.27 -15.67
CA SER A 66 6.96 5.43 -16.55
C SER A 66 7.06 4.18 -17.41
N GLY A 67 6.48 4.26 -18.61
CA GLY A 67 6.37 3.18 -19.57
C GLY A 67 5.55 3.64 -20.78
N PRO A 68 5.29 2.74 -21.74
CA PRO A 68 4.47 3.06 -22.90
C PRO A 68 3.02 3.39 -22.50
N CYS A 69 2.35 4.10 -23.41
CA CYS A 69 0.92 4.32 -23.35
C CYS A 69 0.33 4.07 -24.73
N ALA A 70 -0.79 3.34 -24.81
CA ALA A 70 -1.52 3.03 -26.03
C ALA A 70 -3.02 3.28 -25.81
N GLY A 71 -3.70 3.92 -26.77
CA GLY A 71 -5.13 4.20 -26.66
C GLY A 71 -5.52 5.03 -25.43
N GLY A 72 -4.62 5.92 -24.97
CA GLY A 72 -4.86 6.75 -23.77
C GLY A 72 -4.63 6.02 -22.45
N ARG A 73 -4.12 4.78 -22.46
CA ARG A 73 -3.91 3.96 -21.27
C ARG A 73 -2.48 3.46 -21.17
N ALA A 74 -2.00 3.23 -19.95
CA ALA A 74 -0.68 2.66 -19.72
C ALA A 74 -0.61 1.21 -20.22
N GLU A 75 0.47 0.87 -20.92
CA GLU A 75 0.60 -0.39 -21.65
C GLU A 75 2.05 -0.90 -21.62
N GLY A 76 2.24 -2.20 -21.56
CA GLY A 76 3.55 -2.84 -21.61
C GLY A 76 4.37 -2.71 -20.33
N LEU A 77 5.67 -2.94 -20.46
CA LEU A 77 6.64 -2.90 -19.35
C LEU A 77 6.85 -1.47 -18.86
N GLY A 78 6.94 -1.30 -17.54
CA GLY A 78 7.29 -0.02 -16.95
C GLY A 78 7.26 -0.01 -15.43
N VAL A 79 7.45 1.19 -14.88
CA VAL A 79 7.49 1.44 -13.45
C VAL A 79 6.41 2.44 -13.08
N LEU A 80 5.52 2.04 -12.17
CA LEU A 80 4.62 2.95 -11.48
C LEU A 80 5.29 3.38 -10.18
N ARG A 81 5.58 4.67 -10.06
CA ARG A 81 6.12 5.27 -8.83
C ARG A 81 5.03 6.03 -8.11
N LEU A 82 4.77 5.68 -6.86
CA LEU A 82 3.87 6.42 -5.97
C LEU A 82 4.68 7.08 -4.86
N GLN A 83 4.68 8.41 -4.83
CA GLN A 83 5.11 9.13 -3.63
C GLN A 83 3.90 9.30 -2.71
N ALA A 84 3.88 8.57 -1.60
CA ALA A 84 2.83 8.61 -0.60
C ALA A 84 2.83 9.94 0.18
N ALA A 85 1.78 10.18 0.97
CA ALA A 85 1.59 11.44 1.68
C ALA A 85 2.66 11.69 2.78
N ASP A 86 3.19 10.61 3.36
CA ASP A 86 4.29 10.62 4.34
C ASP A 86 5.68 10.78 3.69
N GLY A 87 5.75 10.84 2.36
CA GLY A 87 6.98 10.94 1.59
C GLY A 87 7.61 9.61 1.20
N ALA A 88 7.07 8.47 1.68
CA ALA A 88 7.54 7.15 1.28
C ALA A 88 7.31 6.93 -0.23
N VAL A 89 8.23 6.19 -0.86
CA VAL A 89 8.15 5.87 -2.28
C VAL A 89 7.84 4.39 -2.45
N HIS A 90 6.66 4.11 -2.96
CA HIS A 90 6.25 2.76 -3.35
C HIS A 90 6.43 2.59 -4.85
N LEU A 91 6.85 1.41 -5.27
CA LEU A 91 7.02 1.08 -6.68
C LEU A 91 6.16 -0.10 -7.03
N TYR A 92 5.57 -0.07 -8.22
CA TYR A 92 5.21 -1.28 -8.95
C TYR A 92 6.12 -1.38 -10.18
N LEU A 93 6.73 -2.55 -10.37
CA LEU A 93 7.59 -2.87 -11.51
C LEU A 93 6.98 -4.07 -12.22
N GLY A 94 6.66 -3.94 -13.50
CA GLY A 94 6.07 -5.03 -14.26
C GLY A 94 5.34 -4.55 -15.50
N ARG A 95 4.26 -5.25 -15.84
CA ARG A 95 3.46 -5.00 -17.04
C ARG A 95 2.07 -4.47 -16.71
N LEU A 96 1.71 -3.36 -17.35
CA LEU A 96 0.33 -2.92 -17.46
C LEU A 96 -0.26 -3.34 -18.81
N ALA A 97 -1.56 -3.66 -18.84
CA ALA A 97 -2.33 -3.82 -20.06
C ALA A 97 -3.67 -3.10 -19.91
N GLY A 98 -4.03 -2.25 -20.86
CA GLY A 98 -5.26 -1.45 -20.77
C GLY A 98 -5.33 -0.60 -19.49
N GLY A 99 -4.18 -0.16 -18.98
CA GLY A 99 -4.05 0.61 -17.73
C GLY A 99 -4.14 -0.21 -16.44
N GLN A 100 -4.24 -1.54 -16.50
CA GLN A 100 -4.33 -2.40 -15.31
C GLN A 100 -3.05 -3.21 -15.12
N ALA A 101 -2.64 -3.41 -13.86
CA ALA A 101 -1.54 -4.33 -13.56
C ALA A 101 -1.92 -5.76 -13.95
N VAL A 102 -1.00 -6.44 -14.63
CA VAL A 102 -1.19 -7.83 -15.09
C VAL A 102 -0.26 -8.76 -14.33
N LEU A 103 1.03 -8.43 -14.30
CA LEU A 103 2.07 -9.26 -13.71
C LEU A 103 3.23 -8.37 -13.27
N GLY A 104 3.75 -8.57 -12.07
CA GLY A 104 4.91 -7.83 -11.60
C GLY A 104 5.06 -7.86 -10.09
N VAL A 105 5.80 -6.88 -9.59
CA VAL A 105 6.18 -6.80 -8.18
C VAL A 105 5.89 -5.39 -7.66
N ILE A 106 5.25 -5.32 -6.49
CA ILE A 106 5.13 -4.11 -5.69
C ILE A 106 6.24 -4.12 -4.62
N GLU A 107 7.05 -3.06 -4.61
CA GLU A 107 8.00 -2.77 -3.53
C GLU A 107 7.30 -1.96 -2.45
N ARG A 108 7.27 -2.51 -1.25
CA ARG A 108 6.81 -1.81 -0.05
C ARG A 108 8.02 -1.45 0.81
N PRO A 109 8.31 -0.16 1.01
CA PRO A 109 9.38 0.26 1.90
C PRO A 109 9.25 -0.43 3.26
N ASN A 110 10.34 -1.05 3.73
CA ASN A 110 10.44 -1.76 5.02
C ASN A 110 9.59 -3.05 5.17
N GLU A 111 8.77 -3.43 4.19
CA GLU A 111 7.93 -4.64 4.23
C GLU A 111 8.30 -5.68 3.15
N GLY A 112 9.19 -5.33 2.22
CA GLY A 112 9.65 -6.21 1.16
C GLY A 112 8.79 -6.15 -0.09
N TRP A 113 8.50 -7.31 -0.68
CA TRP A 113 7.93 -7.43 -2.02
C TRP A 113 6.57 -8.15 -2.01
N VAL A 114 5.67 -7.69 -2.87
CA VAL A 114 4.41 -8.35 -3.22
C VAL A 114 4.48 -8.68 -4.70
N ALA A 115 4.79 -9.93 -5.02
CA ALA A 115 4.92 -10.42 -6.38
C ALA A 115 3.69 -11.24 -6.79
N GLY A 116 3.28 -11.16 -8.05
CA GLY A 116 2.26 -12.05 -8.59
C GLY A 116 1.53 -11.50 -9.80
N ARG A 117 0.44 -12.17 -10.15
CA ARG A 117 -0.56 -11.69 -11.11
C ARG A 117 -1.53 -10.75 -10.44
N PHE A 118 -2.01 -9.78 -11.20
CA PHE A 118 -3.01 -8.82 -10.74
C PHE A 118 -4.24 -8.89 -11.65
N ASP A 119 -5.42 -8.78 -11.04
CA ASP A 119 -6.69 -8.63 -11.74
C ASP A 119 -7.53 -7.56 -11.03
N GLN A 120 -8.06 -6.62 -11.81
CA GLN A 120 -8.78 -5.45 -11.32
C GLN A 120 -8.05 -4.72 -10.18
N GLY A 121 -6.71 -4.66 -10.25
CA GLY A 121 -5.86 -4.01 -9.26
C GLY A 121 -5.58 -4.84 -8.00
N ARG A 122 -6.09 -6.07 -7.86
CA ARG A 122 -5.77 -6.95 -6.73
C ARG A 122 -4.82 -8.05 -7.13
N ARG A 123 -3.89 -8.42 -6.24
CA ARG A 123 -3.12 -9.64 -6.43
C ARG A 123 -4.05 -10.86 -6.42
N VAL A 124 -3.90 -11.71 -7.42
CA VAL A 124 -4.64 -12.97 -7.52
C VAL A 124 -4.01 -13.98 -6.56
N GLU A 125 -4.85 -14.59 -5.71
CA GLU A 125 -4.47 -15.64 -4.76
C GLU A 125 -5.15 -16.97 -5.12
N PRO A 126 -4.54 -18.12 -4.83
CA PRO A 126 -3.18 -18.29 -4.28
C PRO A 126 -2.09 -17.95 -5.30
N VAL A 127 -0.92 -17.49 -4.85
CA VAL A 127 0.22 -17.28 -5.75
C VAL A 127 1.04 -18.56 -5.93
N GLU A 128 0.99 -19.13 -7.13
CA GLU A 128 1.81 -20.27 -7.53
C GLU A 128 3.30 -19.89 -7.64
N ARG A 129 4.20 -20.84 -7.35
CA ARG A 129 5.66 -20.61 -7.42
C ARG A 129 6.11 -20.12 -8.79
N ASN A 130 5.59 -20.70 -9.87
CA ASN A 130 5.94 -20.28 -11.24
C ASN A 130 5.48 -18.84 -11.51
N THR A 131 4.32 -18.44 -10.98
CA THR A 131 3.82 -17.06 -11.07
C THR A 131 4.73 -16.08 -10.34
N LEU A 132 5.30 -16.45 -9.18
CA LEU A 132 6.30 -15.62 -8.49
C LEU A 132 7.55 -15.44 -9.35
N ILE A 133 8.06 -16.54 -9.95
CA ILE A 133 9.25 -16.51 -10.82
C ILE A 133 9.02 -15.57 -12.00
N GLU A 134 7.89 -15.73 -12.69
CA GLU A 134 7.50 -14.88 -13.81
C GLU A 134 7.34 -13.41 -13.39
N ALA A 135 6.72 -13.16 -12.23
CA ALA A 135 6.54 -11.81 -11.72
C ALA A 135 7.86 -11.08 -11.43
N PHE A 136 8.82 -11.76 -10.80
CA PHE A 136 10.15 -11.19 -10.56
C PHE A 136 10.93 -10.98 -11.86
N ALA A 137 10.86 -11.93 -12.82
CA ALA A 137 11.47 -11.77 -14.13
C ALA A 137 10.89 -10.58 -14.91
N GLU A 138 9.56 -10.41 -14.89
CA GLU A 138 8.85 -9.29 -15.52
C GLU A 138 9.24 -7.95 -14.87
N ALA A 139 9.29 -7.91 -13.53
CA ALA A 139 9.71 -6.73 -12.78
C ALA A 139 11.17 -6.34 -13.07
N ALA A 140 12.06 -7.32 -13.18
CA ALA A 140 13.45 -7.07 -13.54
C ALA A 140 13.58 -6.54 -14.98
N ALA A 141 12.77 -7.06 -15.92
CA ALA A 141 12.70 -6.54 -17.29
C ALA A 141 12.19 -5.10 -17.33
N ALA A 142 11.15 -4.77 -16.57
CA ALA A 142 10.63 -3.40 -16.42
C ALA A 142 11.70 -2.45 -15.85
N ALA A 143 12.42 -2.87 -14.80
CA ALA A 143 13.50 -2.09 -14.23
C ALA A 143 14.65 -1.85 -15.23
N ARG A 144 15.00 -2.86 -16.06
CA ARG A 144 15.99 -2.70 -17.14
C ARG A 144 15.52 -1.68 -18.18
N ALA A 145 14.26 -1.74 -18.60
CA ALA A 145 13.68 -0.80 -19.56
C ALA A 145 13.70 0.64 -19.02
N GLU A 146 13.29 0.85 -17.77
CA GLU A 146 13.32 2.17 -17.11
C GLU A 146 14.77 2.70 -16.97
N ALA A 147 15.72 1.81 -16.62
CA ALA A 147 17.12 2.18 -16.55
C ALA A 147 17.67 2.65 -17.91
N GLU A 148 17.26 1.99 -18.99
CA GLU A 148 17.64 2.34 -20.35
C GLU A 148 17.04 3.68 -20.78
N GLY A 149 15.76 3.93 -20.49
CA GLY A 149 15.13 5.23 -20.71
C GLY A 149 15.84 6.36 -19.95
N HIS A 150 16.29 6.11 -18.72
CA HIS A 150 17.13 7.06 -17.98
C HIS A 150 18.51 7.25 -18.59
N ARG A 151 19.14 6.18 -19.10
CA ARG A 151 20.45 6.24 -19.76
C ARG A 151 20.39 7.10 -21.01
N LEU A 152 19.40 6.87 -21.89
CA LEU A 152 19.17 7.61 -23.12
C LEU A 152 18.89 9.11 -22.84
N ALA A 153 18.20 9.40 -21.75
CA ALA A 153 17.94 10.78 -21.29
C ALA A 153 19.13 11.42 -20.53
N GLY A 154 20.32 10.81 -20.51
CA GLY A 154 21.50 11.34 -19.81
C GLY A 154 21.45 11.28 -18.27
N ARG A 155 20.42 10.68 -17.69
CA ARG A 155 20.18 10.60 -16.23
C ARG A 155 20.93 9.41 -15.62
N LYS A 156 22.26 9.52 -15.57
CA LYS A 156 23.17 8.42 -15.16
C LYS A 156 22.86 7.83 -13.78
N ALA A 157 22.53 8.65 -12.78
CA ALA A 157 22.24 8.18 -11.43
C ALA A 157 20.98 7.30 -11.38
N SER A 158 19.89 7.76 -11.98
CA SER A 158 18.64 6.99 -12.09
C SER A 158 18.83 5.70 -12.88
N ALA A 159 19.60 5.74 -13.98
CA ALA A 159 19.93 4.54 -14.74
C ALA A 159 20.69 3.50 -13.90
N ARG A 160 21.64 3.94 -13.04
CA ARG A 160 22.32 3.03 -12.11
C ARG A 160 21.36 2.47 -11.05
N HIS A 161 20.48 3.31 -10.50
CA HIS A 161 19.49 2.89 -9.51
C HIS A 161 18.60 1.75 -10.05
N TYR A 162 17.99 1.92 -11.22
CA TYR A 162 17.12 0.88 -11.78
C TYR A 162 17.87 -0.34 -12.30
N ARG A 163 19.12 -0.20 -12.78
CA ARG A 163 19.99 -1.36 -13.05
C ARG A 163 20.26 -2.17 -11.79
N HIS A 164 20.50 -1.50 -10.65
CA HIS A 164 20.67 -2.19 -9.39
C HIS A 164 19.38 -2.89 -8.96
N LYS A 165 18.24 -2.21 -9.08
CA LYS A 165 16.90 -2.77 -8.83
C LYS A 165 16.67 -4.06 -9.63
N ALA A 166 16.96 -4.04 -10.94
CA ALA A 166 16.85 -5.23 -11.79
C ALA A 166 17.67 -6.41 -11.25
N ARG A 167 18.93 -6.19 -10.86
CA ARG A 167 19.78 -7.26 -10.29
C ARG A 167 19.24 -7.81 -8.97
N VAL A 168 18.70 -6.95 -8.10
CA VAL A 168 18.09 -7.38 -6.84
C VAL A 168 16.86 -8.26 -7.09
N LEU A 169 16.06 -7.91 -8.11
CA LEU A 169 14.89 -8.69 -8.53
C LEU A 169 15.28 -10.02 -9.17
N ASP A 170 16.30 -10.04 -10.05
CA ASP A 170 16.82 -11.28 -10.64
C ASP A 170 17.34 -12.23 -9.54
N ALA A 171 18.05 -11.71 -8.54
CA ALA A 171 18.58 -12.50 -7.42
C ALA A 171 17.51 -13.07 -6.48
N GLN A 172 16.21 -12.72 -6.64
CA GLN A 172 15.13 -13.42 -5.94
C GLN A 172 14.80 -14.79 -6.56
N LEU A 173 15.34 -15.08 -7.74
CA LEU A 173 15.10 -16.30 -8.50
C LEU A 173 16.20 -17.37 -8.32
N ASP A 174 17.36 -16.94 -7.82
CA ASP A 174 18.55 -17.78 -7.54
C ASP A 174 18.43 -18.49 -6.18
#